data_AF-A0A1I0HNI4-F1
#
_entry.id   AF-A0A1I0HNI4-F1
#
_cell.length_a   1.000
_cell.length_b   1.000
_cell.length_c   1.000
_cell.angle_alpha   90.00
_cell.angle_beta   90.00
_cell.angle_gamma   90.00
#
_symmetry.space_group_name_H-M   'P 1'
#
loop_
_entity.id
_entity.type
_entity.pdbx_description
1 polymer ?
#
loop_
_entity_poly.entity_id
_entity_poly.type
_entity_poly.pdbx_seq_one_letter_code
_entity_poly.pdbx_strand_id
1 'polypeptide(L)'
;MHRVGDGGQLDRLLRVARTYWGDSPSGERCVVAEVFDQDLRAAVRTLMVARALCGAAAARLVVLGDPEARQLAEVFGAVDDHQPETPPVALVTGRVDGGTPRDIPVVHVHGTGTLQAYALFPDDGPRAFEDELPVRVAAFFEQYVWPNREVIRASAERVAWRAKSGYQVRTDTDRRQLRAYGCARLGLDPGLPTITVTAHVPGRDTELFGTTARFAAAEESANWLFVDPVAPEHRHMRSGVGGLSTNILWSLTDVAVSFGDSDLPAFGIPVIQAGFSEGARCGATHLAGTASDQVRLLEEAVATHAKGETILGPEQRERARLWLWMRRCGADVPTQLLPHSAHGPDYPRVLAVNLRYVERDGDPLFSAVHRMWERREPLLTRFDFRHPAGLSTTLTPARSIR
;
A
#
# COMPACT_ATOMS: atom_id res chain seq x y z
N MET A 1 -5.69 -29.97 3.81
CA MET A 1 -6.88 -30.49 4.53
C MET A 1 -8.05 -29.57 4.23
N HIS A 2 -8.80 -29.83 3.15
CA HIS A 2 -9.96 -29.03 2.75
C HIS A 2 -11.12 -29.27 3.71
N ARG A 3 -11.72 -28.19 4.25
CA ARG A 3 -12.92 -28.30 5.07
C ARG A 3 -14.13 -28.59 4.16
N VAL A 4 -14.85 -29.66 4.47
CA VAL A 4 -16.14 -30.00 3.87
C VAL A 4 -17.09 -28.80 4.06
N GLY A 5 -17.33 -28.04 2.99
CA GLY A 5 -18.16 -26.83 2.99
C GLY A 5 -17.69 -25.71 2.04
N ASP A 6 -16.38 -25.61 1.75
CA ASP A 6 -15.83 -24.51 0.94
C ASP A 6 -16.19 -24.61 -0.56
N GLY A 7 -16.29 -25.82 -1.12
CA GLY A 7 -16.60 -26.03 -2.54
C GLY A 7 -17.99 -25.49 -2.95
N GLY A 8 -19.00 -25.67 -2.09
CA GLY A 8 -20.36 -25.22 -2.40
C GLY A 8 -20.52 -23.69 -2.45
N GLN A 9 -19.69 -22.94 -1.72
CA GLN A 9 -19.70 -21.49 -1.77
C GLN A 9 -19.02 -20.96 -3.03
N LEU A 10 -17.89 -21.57 -3.42
CA LEU A 10 -17.19 -21.24 -4.65
C LEU A 10 -18.05 -21.54 -5.88
N ASP A 11 -18.70 -22.71 -5.96
CA ASP A 11 -19.60 -23.07 -7.07
C ASP A 11 -20.76 -22.08 -7.21
N ARG A 12 -21.30 -21.62 -6.07
CA ARG A 12 -22.35 -20.60 -6.05
C ARG A 12 -21.84 -19.27 -6.58
N LEU A 13 -20.64 -18.86 -6.18
CA LEU A 13 -19.99 -17.67 -6.68
C LEU A 13 -19.79 -17.74 -8.19
N LEU A 14 -19.20 -18.83 -8.70
CA LEU A 14 -18.94 -19.02 -10.14
C LEU A 14 -20.22 -18.92 -10.97
N ARG A 15 -21.31 -19.53 -10.49
CA ARG A 15 -22.62 -19.44 -11.15
C ARG A 15 -23.15 -18.01 -11.22
N VAL A 16 -23.08 -17.28 -10.10
CA VAL A 16 -23.54 -15.89 -10.06
C VAL A 16 -22.68 -14.99 -10.93
N ALA A 17 -21.35 -15.13 -10.84
CA ALA A 17 -20.41 -14.36 -11.63
C ALA A 17 -20.66 -14.54 -13.12
N ARG A 18 -20.91 -15.78 -13.59
CA ARG A 18 -21.24 -16.06 -14.99
C ARG A 18 -22.50 -15.32 -15.44
N THR A 19 -23.55 -15.29 -14.63
CA THR A 19 -24.77 -14.52 -14.93
C THR A 19 -24.55 -13.02 -14.88
N TYR A 20 -23.78 -12.54 -13.89
CA TYR A 20 -23.55 -11.12 -13.68
C TYR A 20 -22.71 -10.49 -14.80
N TRP A 21 -21.64 -11.19 -15.19
CA TRP A 21 -20.72 -10.68 -16.20
C TRP A 21 -21.27 -10.83 -17.61
N GLY A 22 -22.07 -11.87 -17.87
CA GLY A 22 -22.66 -12.11 -19.18
C GLY A 22 -21.56 -12.28 -20.24
N ASP A 23 -21.52 -11.33 -21.18
CA ASP A 23 -20.59 -11.36 -22.32
C ASP A 23 -19.13 -11.18 -21.90
N SER A 24 -18.26 -11.87 -22.63
CA SER A 24 -16.81 -11.73 -22.51
C SER A 24 -16.35 -10.39 -23.11
N PRO A 25 -15.36 -9.71 -22.49
CA PRO A 25 -14.73 -8.57 -23.13
C PRO A 25 -14.16 -8.98 -24.49
N SER A 26 -14.51 -8.23 -25.54
CA SER A 26 -14.12 -8.52 -26.92
C SER A 26 -13.22 -7.42 -27.48
N GLY A 27 -12.24 -7.81 -28.30
CA GLY A 27 -11.34 -6.91 -28.99
C GLY A 27 -10.15 -7.68 -29.57
N GLU A 28 -9.49 -7.12 -30.58
CA GLU A 28 -8.31 -7.72 -31.20
C GLU A 28 -7.07 -7.67 -30.28
N ARG A 29 -7.04 -6.69 -29.37
CA ARG A 29 -6.00 -6.49 -28.37
C ARG A 29 -6.31 -7.28 -27.09
N CYS A 30 -5.30 -7.60 -26.28
CA CYS A 30 -5.50 -8.31 -25.02
C CYS A 30 -4.92 -7.59 -23.81
N VAL A 31 -5.65 -7.66 -22.69
CA VAL A 31 -5.14 -7.36 -21.34
C VAL A 31 -4.84 -8.70 -20.68
N VAL A 32 -3.64 -8.84 -20.13
CA VAL A 32 -3.22 -10.05 -19.41
C VAL A 32 -3.36 -9.82 -17.91
N ALA A 33 -4.01 -10.74 -17.20
CA ALA A 33 -4.02 -10.77 -15.74
C ALA A 33 -3.15 -11.92 -15.21
N GLU A 34 -2.22 -11.63 -14.30
CA GLU A 34 -1.40 -12.62 -13.60
C GLU A 34 -1.97 -12.92 -12.21
N VAL A 35 -2.38 -14.18 -12.01
CA VAL A 35 -3.05 -14.67 -10.81
C VAL A 35 -2.42 -15.99 -10.37
N PHE A 36 -1.21 -15.91 -9.80
CA PHE A 36 -0.43 -17.05 -9.30
C PHE A 36 -0.31 -17.04 -7.77
N ASP A 37 -0.52 -18.19 -7.13
CA ASP A 37 -0.53 -18.42 -5.67
C ASP A 37 -1.22 -17.30 -4.87
N GLN A 38 -2.29 -16.76 -5.43
CA GLN A 38 -3.13 -15.74 -4.79
C GLN A 38 -4.31 -16.44 -4.12
N ASP A 39 -4.71 -15.95 -2.94
CA ASP A 39 -6.00 -16.34 -2.41
C ASP A 39 -7.14 -15.77 -3.27
N LEU A 40 -8.35 -16.32 -3.13
CA LEU A 40 -9.52 -15.88 -3.88
C LEU A 40 -9.76 -14.36 -3.82
N ARG A 41 -9.42 -13.71 -2.70
CA ARG A 41 -9.70 -12.28 -2.48
C ARG A 41 -8.77 -11.42 -3.32
N ALA A 42 -7.49 -11.79 -3.40
CA ALA A 42 -6.52 -11.15 -4.28
C ALA A 42 -6.84 -11.44 -5.75
N ALA A 43 -7.14 -12.70 -6.09
CA ALA A 43 -7.49 -13.11 -7.46
C ALA A 43 -8.69 -12.32 -8.02
N VAL A 44 -9.79 -12.24 -7.26
CA VAL A 44 -10.99 -11.49 -7.67
C VAL A 44 -10.68 -10.00 -7.88
N ARG A 45 -9.83 -9.38 -7.04
CA ARG A 45 -9.44 -7.96 -7.20
C ARG A 45 -8.69 -7.75 -8.50
N THR A 46 -7.68 -8.58 -8.77
CA THR A 46 -6.89 -8.53 -10.01
C THR A 46 -7.79 -8.70 -11.23
N LEU A 47 -8.69 -9.70 -11.23
CA LEU A 47 -9.62 -9.94 -12.33
C LEU A 47 -10.65 -8.82 -12.50
N MET A 48 -11.13 -8.21 -11.42
CA MET A 48 -12.06 -7.08 -11.47
C MET A 48 -11.41 -5.86 -12.15
N VAL A 49 -10.16 -5.54 -11.78
CA VAL A 49 -9.39 -4.46 -12.42
C VAL A 49 -9.10 -4.79 -13.87
N ALA A 50 -8.65 -6.01 -14.16
CA ALA A 50 -8.35 -6.43 -15.53
C ALA A 50 -9.58 -6.35 -16.43
N ARG A 51 -10.76 -6.80 -15.95
CA ARG A 51 -12.01 -6.69 -16.69
C ARG A 51 -12.44 -5.23 -16.91
N ALA A 52 -12.30 -4.38 -15.90
CA ALA A 52 -12.56 -2.94 -16.07
C ALA A 52 -11.62 -2.31 -17.10
N LEU A 53 -10.34 -2.71 -17.08
CA LEU A 53 -9.32 -2.25 -18.01
C LEU A 53 -9.58 -2.74 -19.44
N CYS A 54 -10.08 -3.96 -19.63
CA CYS A 54 -10.52 -4.46 -20.94
C CYS A 54 -11.57 -3.54 -21.58
N GLY A 55 -12.51 -3.01 -20.79
CA GLY A 55 -13.49 -2.04 -21.27
C GLY A 55 -12.84 -0.73 -21.74
N ALA A 56 -11.93 -0.17 -20.93
CA ALA A 56 -11.23 1.07 -21.27
C ALA A 56 -10.26 0.91 -22.47
N ALA A 57 -9.67 -0.28 -22.63
CA ALA A 57 -8.74 -0.59 -23.70
C ALA A 57 -9.39 -1.26 -24.92
N ALA A 58 -10.72 -1.47 -24.93
CA ALA A 58 -11.42 -2.25 -25.97
C ALA A 58 -10.66 -3.55 -26.31
N ALA A 59 -10.38 -4.35 -25.29
CA ALA A 59 -9.51 -5.52 -25.34
C ALA A 59 -10.19 -6.76 -24.77
N ARG A 60 -9.76 -7.94 -25.20
CA ARG A 60 -10.13 -9.22 -24.57
C ARG A 60 -9.30 -9.46 -23.30
N LEU A 61 -9.84 -10.27 -22.39
CA LEU A 61 -9.18 -10.66 -21.15
C LEU A 61 -8.46 -12.00 -21.34
N VAL A 62 -7.16 -12.05 -21.05
CA VAL A 62 -6.34 -13.28 -21.00
C VAL A 62 -5.84 -13.44 -19.56
N VAL A 63 -5.86 -14.65 -19.01
CA VAL A 63 -5.43 -14.90 -17.62
C VAL A 63 -4.37 -15.97 -17.55
N LEU A 64 -3.24 -15.61 -16.93
CA LEU A 64 -2.16 -16.50 -16.59
C LEU A 64 -2.24 -16.80 -15.09
N GLY A 65 -2.45 -18.05 -14.71
CA GLY A 65 -2.64 -18.44 -13.33
C GLY A 65 -2.83 -19.93 -13.13
N ASP A 66 -2.95 -20.33 -11.87
CA ASP A 66 -3.19 -21.71 -11.46
C ASP A 66 -4.57 -22.21 -11.93
N PRO A 67 -4.83 -23.53 -12.01
CA PRO A 67 -6.10 -24.07 -12.50
C PRO A 67 -7.35 -23.53 -11.79
N GLU A 68 -7.27 -23.30 -10.47
CA GLU A 68 -8.37 -22.70 -9.70
C GLU A 68 -8.64 -21.24 -10.11
N ALA A 69 -7.58 -20.47 -10.36
CA ALA A 69 -7.67 -19.09 -10.83
C ALA A 69 -8.26 -19.04 -12.25
N ARG A 70 -7.99 -20.05 -13.10
CA ARG A 70 -8.57 -20.14 -14.44
C ARG A 70 -10.07 -20.37 -14.43
N GLN A 71 -10.58 -21.23 -13.54
CA GLN A 71 -12.02 -21.43 -13.39
C GLN A 71 -12.74 -20.13 -13.01
N LEU A 72 -12.10 -19.32 -12.15
CA LEU A 72 -12.59 -17.99 -11.83
C LEU A 72 -12.46 -17.03 -13.02
N ALA A 73 -11.35 -17.07 -13.76
CA ALA A 73 -11.12 -16.23 -14.92
C ALA A 73 -12.18 -16.43 -16.02
N GLU A 74 -12.58 -17.68 -16.28
CA GLU A 74 -13.63 -18.03 -17.23
C GLU A 74 -14.95 -17.31 -16.92
N VAL A 75 -15.35 -17.26 -15.64
CA VAL A 75 -16.59 -16.57 -15.26
C VAL A 75 -16.45 -15.04 -15.34
N PHE A 76 -15.22 -14.53 -15.29
CA PHE A 76 -14.88 -13.14 -15.62
C PHE A 76 -14.73 -12.90 -17.13
N GLY A 77 -15.07 -13.87 -17.98
CA GLY A 77 -15.06 -13.75 -19.44
C GLY A 77 -13.66 -13.80 -20.06
N ALA A 78 -12.69 -14.39 -19.37
CA ALA A 78 -11.38 -14.63 -19.95
C ALA A 78 -11.49 -15.60 -21.14
N VAL A 79 -10.71 -15.36 -22.19
CA VAL A 79 -10.57 -16.32 -23.29
C VAL A 79 -9.67 -17.48 -22.85
N ASP A 80 -9.93 -18.66 -23.38
CA ASP A 80 -9.09 -19.83 -23.19
C ASP A 80 -7.85 -19.73 -24.08
N ASP A 81 -6.95 -18.83 -23.71
CA ASP A 81 -5.71 -18.54 -24.40
C ASP A 81 -4.57 -18.63 -23.37
N HIS A 82 -3.72 -19.64 -23.51
CA HIS A 82 -2.64 -19.90 -22.55
C HIS A 82 -1.44 -18.97 -22.77
N GLN A 83 -1.36 -18.33 -23.94
CA GLN A 83 -0.34 -17.36 -24.26
C GLN A 83 -0.84 -16.46 -25.40
N PRO A 84 -0.97 -15.14 -25.19
CA PRO A 84 -1.49 -14.27 -26.22
C PRO A 84 -0.54 -14.23 -27.42
N GLU A 85 -1.08 -14.46 -28.62
CA GLU A 85 -0.33 -14.38 -29.88
C GLU A 85 0.17 -12.96 -30.19
N THR A 86 -0.53 -11.95 -29.68
CA THR A 86 -0.19 -10.54 -29.81
C THR A 86 0.36 -9.98 -28.50
N PRO A 87 1.33 -9.04 -28.55
CA PRO A 87 1.80 -8.37 -27.35
C PRO A 87 0.62 -7.73 -26.57
N PRO A 88 0.52 -7.97 -25.26
CA PRO A 88 -0.58 -7.44 -24.48
C PRO A 88 -0.50 -5.92 -24.38
N VAL A 89 -1.66 -5.25 -24.36
CA VAL A 89 -1.71 -3.79 -24.18
C VAL A 89 -1.48 -3.38 -22.73
N ALA A 90 -1.67 -4.31 -21.79
CA ALA A 90 -1.38 -4.11 -20.38
C ALA A 90 -1.26 -5.44 -19.65
N LEU A 91 -0.46 -5.43 -18.59
CA LEU A 91 -0.40 -6.45 -17.55
C LEU A 91 -1.14 -5.95 -16.30
N VAL A 92 -2.01 -6.77 -15.72
CA VAL A 92 -2.63 -6.53 -14.42
C VAL A 92 -2.22 -7.63 -13.47
N THR A 93 -1.63 -7.29 -12.33
CA THR A 93 -1.05 -8.30 -11.44
C THR A 93 -1.19 -7.91 -9.98
N GLY A 94 -1.36 -8.90 -9.11
CA GLY A 94 -1.24 -8.72 -7.66
C GLY A 94 0.20 -8.77 -7.15
N ARG A 95 1.14 -9.19 -8.02
CA ARG A 95 2.57 -9.37 -7.71
C ARG A 95 3.40 -8.66 -8.76
N VAL A 96 4.12 -7.62 -8.35
CA VAL A 96 5.09 -6.99 -9.22
C VAL A 96 6.49 -7.42 -8.82
N ASP A 97 7.21 -7.96 -9.80
CA ASP A 97 8.67 -8.02 -9.73
C ASP A 97 9.22 -6.63 -10.06
N GLY A 98 9.49 -5.86 -9.01
CA GLY A 98 9.70 -4.43 -9.10
C GLY A 98 10.97 -4.01 -9.82
N GLY A 99 11.98 -4.89 -9.84
CA GLY A 99 13.25 -4.66 -10.51
C GLY A 99 13.28 -5.01 -12.00
N THR A 100 12.26 -5.73 -12.51
CA THR A 100 12.23 -6.14 -13.92
C THR A 100 11.64 -5.03 -14.80
N PRO A 101 12.40 -4.46 -15.75
CA PRO A 101 11.87 -3.45 -16.66
C PRO A 101 10.77 -4.03 -17.55
N ARG A 102 9.70 -3.25 -17.77
CA ARG A 102 8.59 -3.63 -18.65
C ARG A 102 8.36 -2.56 -19.71
N ASP A 103 8.09 -3.01 -20.93
CA ASP A 103 7.79 -2.20 -22.12
C ASP A 103 6.29 -2.00 -22.36
N ILE A 104 5.45 -2.70 -21.59
CA ILE A 104 3.99 -2.57 -21.58
C ILE A 104 3.51 -1.91 -20.28
N PRO A 105 2.34 -1.25 -20.28
CA PRO A 105 1.70 -0.79 -19.05
C PRO A 105 1.50 -1.91 -18.04
N VAL A 106 1.79 -1.63 -16.76
CA VAL A 106 1.60 -2.57 -15.65
C VAL A 106 0.67 -1.93 -14.62
N VAL A 107 -0.40 -2.63 -14.24
CA VAL A 107 -1.30 -2.26 -13.16
C VAL A 107 -1.13 -3.24 -12.00
N HIS A 108 -0.49 -2.77 -10.93
CA HIS A 108 -0.34 -3.51 -9.69
C HIS A 108 -1.57 -3.32 -8.81
N VAL A 109 -2.26 -4.41 -8.49
CA VAL A 109 -3.48 -4.39 -7.69
C VAL A 109 -3.17 -4.89 -6.27
N HIS A 110 -3.58 -4.13 -5.26
CA HIS A 110 -3.43 -4.53 -3.87
C HIS A 110 -4.57 -3.95 -3.00
N GLY A 111 -4.57 -4.29 -1.71
CA GLY A 111 -5.54 -3.79 -0.74
C GLY A 111 -6.31 -4.89 0.00
N THR A 112 -6.64 -4.62 1.26
CA THR A 112 -7.30 -5.58 2.17
C THR A 112 -8.75 -5.20 2.49
N GLY A 113 -9.16 -3.95 2.37
CA GLY A 113 -10.55 -3.54 2.60
C GLY A 113 -11.27 -3.16 1.32
N THR A 114 -10.59 -2.35 0.53
CA THR A 114 -11.07 -1.68 -0.68
C THR A 114 -10.10 -1.95 -1.82
N LEU A 115 -10.33 -1.33 -2.99
CA LEU A 115 -9.45 -1.52 -4.13
C LEU A 115 -8.47 -0.35 -4.25
N GLN A 116 -7.19 -0.69 -4.21
CA GLN A 116 -6.07 0.18 -4.57
C GLN A 116 -5.35 -0.44 -5.75
N ALA A 117 -4.90 0.40 -6.67
CA ALA A 117 -4.04 -0.04 -7.74
C ALA A 117 -3.06 1.06 -8.11
N TYR A 118 -1.87 0.65 -8.54
CA TYR A 118 -0.82 1.52 -9.04
C TYR A 118 -0.53 1.16 -10.48
N ALA A 119 -0.30 2.15 -11.33
CA ALA A 119 -0.09 1.94 -12.74
C ALA A 119 1.23 2.57 -13.21
N LEU A 120 2.02 1.79 -13.93
CA LEU A 120 3.20 2.24 -14.64
C LEU A 120 2.92 2.24 -16.13
N PHE A 121 3.16 3.37 -16.79
CA PHE A 121 2.99 3.55 -18.24
C PHE A 121 4.37 3.85 -18.87
N PRO A 122 4.97 2.91 -19.62
CA PRO A 122 6.32 3.05 -20.15
C PRO A 122 6.36 3.90 -21.44
N ASP A 123 5.93 5.16 -21.35
CA ASP A 123 5.81 6.06 -22.50
C ASP A 123 7.16 6.38 -23.18
N ASP A 124 8.25 6.34 -22.40
CA ASP A 124 9.61 6.66 -22.83
C ASP A 124 10.55 5.44 -22.77
N GLY A 125 9.99 4.23 -22.91
CA GLY A 125 10.74 2.97 -22.93
C GLY A 125 10.67 2.15 -21.64
N PRO A 126 11.36 1.00 -21.59
CA PRO A 126 11.24 0.06 -20.47
C PRO A 126 11.68 0.67 -19.14
N ARG A 127 10.86 0.52 -18.11
CA ARG A 127 11.16 1.02 -16.75
C ARG A 127 10.84 -0.05 -15.72
N ALA A 128 11.67 -0.12 -14.69
CA ALA A 128 11.40 -0.91 -13.50
C ALA A 128 10.35 -0.21 -12.63
N PHE A 129 9.44 -0.99 -12.04
CA PHE A 129 8.34 -0.45 -11.25
C PHE A 129 8.84 0.20 -9.95
N GLU A 130 9.85 -0.39 -9.31
CA GLU A 130 10.44 0.11 -8.07
C GLU A 130 11.13 1.47 -8.27
N ASP A 131 11.72 1.71 -9.44
CA ASP A 131 12.44 2.95 -9.76
C ASP A 131 11.51 4.11 -10.13
N GLU A 132 10.54 3.83 -11.02
CA GLU A 132 9.77 4.87 -11.71
C GLU A 132 8.46 5.21 -11.00
N LEU A 133 7.79 4.22 -10.38
CA LEU A 133 6.48 4.46 -9.76
C LEU A 133 6.54 5.54 -8.67
N PRO A 134 7.49 5.52 -7.71
CA PRO A 134 7.51 6.54 -6.67
C PRO A 134 7.71 7.95 -7.22
N VAL A 135 8.45 8.09 -8.32
CA VAL A 135 8.64 9.38 -9.01
C VAL A 135 7.32 9.87 -9.60
N ARG A 136 6.58 9.00 -10.29
CA ARG A 136 5.28 9.36 -10.89
C ARG A 136 4.22 9.66 -9.85
N VAL A 137 4.14 8.86 -8.78
CA VAL A 137 3.23 9.12 -7.66
C VAL A 137 3.56 10.45 -6.99
N ALA A 138 4.84 10.75 -6.77
CA ALA A 138 5.25 12.05 -6.24
C ALA A 138 4.88 13.21 -7.16
N ALA A 139 5.09 13.09 -8.48
CA ALA A 139 4.69 14.11 -9.44
C ALA A 139 3.17 14.35 -9.40
N PHE A 140 2.36 13.28 -9.34
CA PHE A 140 0.92 13.38 -9.16
C PHE A 140 0.57 14.08 -7.82
N PHE A 141 1.24 13.70 -6.74
CA PHE A 141 1.03 14.27 -5.41
C PHE A 141 1.32 15.78 -5.38
N GLU A 142 2.47 16.20 -5.91
CA GLU A 142 2.87 17.62 -6.00
C GLU A 142 1.93 18.43 -6.87
N GLN A 143 1.48 17.86 -7.99
CA GLN A 143 0.64 18.58 -8.94
C GLN A 143 -0.80 18.72 -8.43
N TYR A 144 -1.34 17.70 -7.77
CA TYR A 144 -2.78 17.62 -7.53
C TYR A 144 -3.19 17.49 -6.05
N VAL A 145 -2.36 16.92 -5.18
CA VAL A 145 -2.73 16.71 -3.77
C VAL A 145 -2.19 17.84 -2.90
N TRP A 146 -0.90 18.15 -3.02
CA TRP A 146 -0.22 19.17 -2.22
C TRP A 146 -0.83 20.58 -2.34
N PRO A 147 -1.22 21.08 -3.53
CA PRO A 147 -1.85 22.38 -3.66
C PRO A 147 -3.23 22.45 -3.00
N ASN A 148 -3.90 21.31 -2.85
CA ASN A 148 -5.23 21.19 -2.23
C ASN A 148 -5.16 20.83 -0.74
N ARG A 149 -3.99 20.88 -0.10
CA ARG A 149 -3.79 20.48 1.30
C ARG A 149 -4.74 21.15 2.29
N GLU A 150 -5.05 22.43 2.10
CA GLU A 150 -5.96 23.18 2.96
C GLU A 150 -7.38 22.58 2.93
N VAL A 151 -7.86 22.20 1.75
CA VAL A 151 -9.18 21.57 1.55
C VAL A 151 -9.20 20.16 2.15
N ILE A 152 -8.08 19.44 2.04
CA ILE A 152 -7.96 18.04 2.47
C ILE A 152 -7.69 17.93 3.98
N ARG A 153 -7.06 18.94 4.60
CA ARG A 153 -6.48 18.88 5.96
C ARG A 153 -7.39 18.25 7.00
N ALA A 154 -8.63 18.70 7.10
CA ALA A 154 -9.57 18.18 8.10
C ALA A 154 -9.86 16.68 7.90
N SER A 155 -9.94 16.22 6.65
CA SER A 155 -10.08 14.80 6.33
C SER A 155 -8.80 14.03 6.59
N ALA A 156 -7.62 14.59 6.28
CA ALA A 156 -6.34 13.96 6.56
C ALA A 156 -6.09 13.76 8.06
N GLU A 157 -6.41 14.75 8.89
CA GLU A 157 -6.32 14.62 10.34
C GLU A 157 -7.26 13.54 10.89
N ARG A 158 -8.50 13.46 10.39
CA ARG A 158 -9.44 12.39 10.78
C ARG A 158 -8.94 11.00 10.38
N VAL A 159 -8.42 10.84 9.17
CA VAL A 159 -7.85 9.57 8.71
C VAL A 159 -6.69 9.16 9.60
N ALA A 160 -5.78 10.09 9.87
CA ALA A 160 -4.62 9.79 10.67
C ALA A 160 -4.98 9.49 12.14
N TRP A 161 -6.01 10.15 12.70
CA TRP A 161 -6.58 9.77 14.00
C TRP A 161 -7.15 8.35 14.01
N ARG A 162 -7.88 7.95 12.95
CA ARG A 162 -8.44 6.58 12.82
C ARG A 162 -7.35 5.53 12.61
N ALA A 163 -6.33 5.83 11.81
CA ALA A 163 -5.19 4.94 11.60
C ALA A 163 -4.40 4.71 12.89
N LYS A 164 -4.39 5.72 13.78
CA LYS A 164 -3.85 5.62 15.15
C LYS A 164 -4.66 4.72 16.08
N SER A 165 -5.78 4.09 15.67
CA SER A 165 -6.63 3.30 16.57
C SER A 165 -5.93 2.12 17.27
N GLY A 166 -4.86 1.56 16.67
CA GLY A 166 -3.98 0.59 17.32
C GLY A 166 -2.93 1.20 18.28
N TYR A 167 -2.72 2.51 18.23
CA TYR A 167 -1.81 3.29 19.06
C TYR A 167 -2.61 4.27 19.97
N GLN A 168 -3.05 3.76 21.11
CA GLN A 168 -3.99 4.43 22.03
C GLN A 168 -3.34 5.46 22.97
N VAL A 169 -2.06 5.78 22.78
CA VAL A 169 -1.32 6.76 23.59
C VAL A 169 -1.82 8.16 23.28
N ARG A 170 -2.44 8.82 24.27
CA ARG A 170 -3.13 10.11 24.08
C ARG A 170 -2.28 11.31 24.47
N THR A 171 -1.39 11.14 25.44
CA THR A 171 -0.56 12.22 25.97
C THR A 171 0.92 11.87 25.93
N ASP A 172 1.77 12.89 26.00
CA ASP A 172 3.22 12.69 26.13
C ASP A 172 3.58 12.01 27.44
N THR A 173 2.80 12.24 28.51
CA THR A 173 2.98 11.55 29.79
C THR A 173 2.72 10.05 29.64
N ASP A 174 1.63 9.65 28.99
CA ASP A 174 1.33 8.24 28.71
C ASP A 174 2.47 7.61 27.89
N ARG A 175 2.97 8.34 26.88
CA ARG A 175 4.09 7.90 26.05
C ARG A 175 5.34 7.66 26.89
N ARG A 176 5.72 8.61 27.75
CA ARG A 176 6.91 8.50 28.61
C ARG A 176 6.81 7.33 29.59
N GLN A 177 5.63 7.11 30.18
CA GLN A 177 5.40 6.00 31.10
C GLN A 177 5.53 4.65 30.38
N LEU A 178 4.91 4.52 29.20
CA LEU A 178 5.03 3.30 28.38
C LEU A 178 6.45 3.07 27.87
N ARG A 179 7.16 4.15 27.49
CA ARG A 179 8.57 4.10 27.13
C ARG A 179 9.41 3.56 28.28
N ALA A 180 9.29 4.14 29.47
CA ALA A 180 10.07 3.71 30.63
C ALA A 180 9.81 2.23 30.96
N TYR A 181 8.54 1.80 30.94
CA TYR A 181 8.16 0.40 31.11
C TYR A 181 8.75 -0.51 30.02
N GLY A 182 8.65 -0.11 28.75
CA GLY A 182 9.16 -0.87 27.62
C GLY A 182 10.68 -1.00 27.64
N CYS A 183 11.41 0.09 27.91
CA CYS A 183 12.86 0.09 28.05
C CYS A 183 13.29 -0.84 29.20
N ALA A 184 12.67 -0.75 30.37
CA ALA A 184 12.98 -1.62 31.50
C ALA A 184 12.74 -3.10 31.17
N ARG A 185 11.62 -3.43 30.51
CA ARG A 185 11.28 -4.80 30.11
C ARG A 185 12.28 -5.37 29.09
N LEU A 186 12.78 -4.53 28.21
CA LEU A 186 13.73 -4.91 27.16
C LEU A 186 15.19 -4.78 27.61
N GLY A 187 15.47 -4.24 28.81
CA GLY A 187 16.84 -3.95 29.25
C GLY A 187 17.54 -2.90 28.37
N LEU A 188 16.80 -1.90 27.92
CA LEU A 188 17.28 -0.76 27.14
C LEU A 188 17.41 0.48 28.01
N ASP A 189 18.27 1.41 27.62
CA ASP A 189 18.47 2.65 28.38
C ASP A 189 17.38 3.68 28.04
N PRO A 190 16.49 4.06 28.99
CA PRO A 190 15.42 5.02 28.70
C PRO A 190 15.93 6.43 28.36
N GLY A 191 17.19 6.76 28.68
CA GLY A 191 17.83 8.05 28.40
C GLY A 191 18.39 8.18 26.98
N LEU A 192 18.54 7.07 26.25
CA LEU A 192 19.02 7.09 24.87
C LEU A 192 17.86 7.17 23.86
N PRO A 193 18.06 7.80 22.69
CA PRO A 193 17.09 7.73 21.59
C PRO A 193 16.94 6.28 21.14
N THR A 194 15.75 5.90 20.68
CA THR A 194 15.46 4.54 20.21
C THR A 194 15.07 4.54 18.75
N ILE A 195 15.85 3.81 17.95
CA ILE A 195 15.64 3.62 16.52
C ILE A 195 14.97 2.28 16.28
N THR A 196 13.88 2.26 15.50
CA THR A 196 13.15 1.03 15.18
C THR A 196 13.25 0.69 13.70
N VAL A 197 13.69 -0.51 13.37
CA VAL A 197 13.82 -1.04 12.02
C VAL A 197 12.66 -1.98 11.72
N THR A 198 11.92 -1.69 10.66
CA THR A 198 10.64 -2.37 10.35
C THR A 198 10.45 -2.62 8.86
N ALA A 199 9.50 -3.52 8.55
CA ALA A 199 9.00 -3.82 7.21
C ALA A 199 10.07 -4.37 6.25
N HIS A 200 11.14 -4.97 6.76
CA HIS A 200 12.12 -5.63 5.92
C HIS A 200 11.59 -6.99 5.45
N VAL A 201 11.78 -7.27 4.16
CA VAL A 201 11.44 -8.55 3.56
C VAL A 201 12.75 -9.26 3.24
N PRO A 202 13.03 -10.44 3.83
CA PRO A 202 14.27 -11.17 3.56
C PRO A 202 14.53 -11.34 2.06
N GLY A 203 15.74 -10.99 1.63
CA GLY A 203 16.16 -11.04 0.22
C GLY A 203 15.91 -9.75 -0.56
N ARG A 204 15.19 -8.76 -0.02
CA ARG A 204 15.05 -7.41 -0.59
C ARG A 204 15.88 -6.40 0.20
N ASP A 205 16.40 -5.38 -0.48
CA ASP A 205 17.16 -4.27 0.13
C ASP A 205 18.31 -4.72 1.07
N THR A 206 18.89 -5.89 0.78
CA THR A 206 19.82 -6.60 1.69
C THR A 206 21.03 -5.74 2.05
N GLU A 207 21.53 -4.94 1.11
CA GLU A 207 22.65 -4.02 1.36
C GLU A 207 22.30 -2.95 2.40
N LEU A 208 21.13 -2.32 2.27
CA LEU A 208 20.69 -1.24 3.16
C LEU A 208 20.28 -1.78 4.54
N PHE A 209 19.66 -2.96 4.59
CA PHE A 209 19.38 -3.66 5.84
C PHE A 209 20.67 -4.06 6.56
N GLY A 210 21.62 -4.68 5.86
CA GLY A 210 22.92 -5.05 6.40
C GLY A 210 23.75 -3.83 6.84
N THR A 211 23.65 -2.71 6.14
CA THR A 211 24.29 -1.45 6.53
C THR A 211 23.67 -0.89 7.80
N THR A 212 22.34 -0.90 7.92
CA THR A 212 21.63 -0.48 9.14
C THR A 212 22.02 -1.35 10.33
N ALA A 213 22.06 -2.68 10.15
CA ALA A 213 22.46 -3.62 11.21
C ALA A 213 23.91 -3.41 11.67
N ARG A 214 24.85 -3.21 10.74
CA ARG A 214 26.26 -2.94 11.08
C ARG A 214 26.44 -1.59 11.78
N PHE A 215 25.73 -0.55 11.34
CA PHE A 215 25.75 0.74 12.00
C PHE A 215 25.21 0.62 13.43
N ALA A 216 24.06 -0.06 13.62
CA ALA A 216 23.47 -0.30 14.92
C ALA A 216 24.40 -1.04 15.89
N ALA A 217 25.14 -2.04 15.39
CA ALA A 217 26.12 -2.78 16.18
C ALA A 217 27.27 -1.91 16.70
N ALA A 218 27.70 -0.91 15.92
CA ALA A 218 28.79 0.01 16.27
C ALA A 218 28.32 1.23 17.08
N GLU A 219 27.07 1.64 16.92
CA GLU A 219 26.53 2.86 17.53
C GLU A 219 25.82 2.57 18.86
N GLU A 220 26.54 2.79 19.96
CA GLU A 220 26.05 2.56 21.33
C GLU A 220 25.28 3.76 21.94
N SER A 221 25.27 4.92 21.29
CA SER A 221 24.55 6.11 21.79
C SER A 221 23.05 6.12 21.47
N ALA A 222 22.52 5.01 20.96
CA ALA A 222 21.10 4.79 20.73
C ALA A 222 20.69 3.36 21.10
N ASN A 223 19.41 3.17 21.45
CA ASN A 223 18.80 1.85 21.48
C ASN A 223 18.30 1.47 20.08
N TRP A 224 18.31 0.18 19.78
CA TRP A 224 17.85 -0.35 18.50
C TRP A 224 16.82 -1.46 18.67
N LEU A 225 15.74 -1.35 17.91
CA LEU A 225 14.66 -2.32 17.87
C LEU A 225 14.50 -2.85 16.46
N PHE A 226 14.86 -4.10 16.20
CA PHE A 226 14.63 -4.77 14.93
C PHE A 226 13.38 -5.65 15.03
N VAL A 227 12.37 -5.38 14.19
CA VAL A 227 11.19 -6.25 14.10
C VAL A 227 11.59 -7.64 13.62
N ASP A 228 12.51 -7.70 12.65
CA ASP A 228 13.08 -8.94 12.13
C ASP A 228 14.32 -9.38 12.94
N PRO A 229 14.66 -10.68 12.95
CA PRO A 229 15.86 -11.18 13.62
C PRO A 229 17.16 -10.59 13.02
N VAL A 230 18.10 -10.21 13.89
CA VAL A 230 19.45 -9.76 13.51
C VAL A 230 20.45 -10.36 14.49
N ALA A 231 21.59 -10.82 14.00
CA ALA A 231 22.68 -11.36 14.81
C ALA A 231 23.99 -10.60 14.54
N PRO A 232 24.89 -10.45 15.53
CA PRO A 232 24.71 -10.77 16.96
C PRO A 232 23.87 -9.71 17.71
N GLU A 233 23.28 -10.08 18.86
CA GLU A 233 22.57 -9.13 19.72
C GLU A 233 23.54 -8.41 20.66
N HIS A 234 23.52 -7.07 20.62
CA HIS A 234 24.27 -6.21 21.54
C HIS A 234 23.38 -5.71 22.69
N ARG A 235 23.98 -5.20 23.78
CA ARG A 235 23.22 -4.75 24.97
C ARG A 235 22.12 -3.74 24.65
N HIS A 236 22.39 -2.83 23.71
CA HIS A 236 21.53 -1.74 23.25
C HIS A 236 20.62 -2.14 22.07
N MET A 237 20.67 -3.39 21.60
CA MET A 237 19.91 -3.89 20.46
C MET A 237 18.95 -5.02 20.86
N ARG A 238 17.72 -4.99 20.38
CA ARG A 238 16.76 -6.11 20.49
C ARG A 238 16.18 -6.44 19.14
N SER A 239 16.14 -7.73 18.81
CA SER A 239 15.57 -8.24 17.56
C SER A 239 14.30 -9.05 17.81
N GLY A 240 13.55 -9.35 16.76
CA GLY A 240 12.32 -10.15 16.86
C GLY A 240 11.20 -9.45 17.65
N VAL A 241 11.19 -8.11 17.70
CA VAL A 241 10.22 -7.37 18.51
C VAL A 241 8.83 -7.24 17.86
N GLY A 242 8.58 -7.94 16.75
CA GLY A 242 7.29 -7.94 16.05
C GLY A 242 6.10 -8.43 16.90
N GLY A 243 6.35 -9.14 18.00
CA GLY A 243 5.32 -9.55 18.96
C GLY A 243 4.90 -8.45 19.95
N LEU A 244 5.57 -7.29 19.98
CA LEU A 244 5.19 -6.19 20.85
C LEU A 244 3.88 -5.55 20.39
N SER A 245 3.06 -5.12 21.34
CA SER A 245 1.90 -4.28 21.01
C SER A 245 2.35 -2.99 20.32
N THR A 246 1.57 -2.54 19.35
CA THR A 246 1.72 -1.25 18.66
C THR A 246 1.89 -0.08 19.65
N ASN A 247 1.18 -0.11 20.79
CA ASN A 247 1.34 0.86 21.88
C ASN A 247 2.76 0.93 22.43
N ILE A 248 3.33 -0.24 22.76
CA ILE A 248 4.68 -0.30 23.32
C ILE A 248 5.69 0.09 22.24
N LEU A 249 5.64 -0.55 21.06
CA LEU A 249 6.63 -0.33 20.01
C LEU A 249 6.73 1.16 19.63
N TRP A 250 5.60 1.81 19.33
CA TRP A 250 5.62 3.21 18.91
C TRP A 250 5.79 4.21 20.06
N SER A 251 5.56 3.80 21.31
CA SER A 251 5.96 4.62 22.46
C SER A 251 7.47 4.64 22.67
N LEU A 252 8.16 3.56 22.27
CA LEU A 252 9.61 3.44 22.33
C LEU A 252 10.28 4.15 21.14
N THR A 253 9.72 4.08 19.94
CA THR A 253 10.33 4.60 18.71
C THR A 253 10.43 6.12 18.67
N ASP A 254 11.64 6.66 18.63
CA ASP A 254 11.90 8.08 18.38
C ASP A 254 12.16 8.35 16.88
N VAL A 255 12.80 7.40 16.20
CA VAL A 255 13.03 7.41 14.74
C VAL A 255 12.79 5.99 14.22
N ALA A 256 12.23 5.85 13.03
CA ALA A 256 12.10 4.55 12.37
C ALA A 256 12.95 4.48 11.09
N VAL A 257 13.46 3.28 10.80
CA VAL A 257 13.99 2.89 9.49
C VAL A 257 12.98 1.93 8.88
N SER A 258 12.40 2.30 7.74
CA SER A 258 11.36 1.49 7.09
C SER A 258 11.85 0.95 5.75
N PHE A 259 11.65 -0.35 5.54
CA PHE A 259 11.87 -1.03 4.26
C PHE A 259 10.59 -1.21 3.44
N GLY A 260 9.50 -0.61 3.89
CA GLY A 260 8.22 -0.55 3.21
C GLY A 260 7.48 0.75 3.54
N ASP A 261 6.21 0.80 3.18
CA ASP A 261 5.30 1.88 3.55
C ASP A 261 5.22 2.10 5.08
N SER A 262 5.23 3.37 5.52
CA SER A 262 5.11 3.72 6.94
C SER A 262 4.14 4.87 7.20
N ASP A 263 3.27 4.67 8.20
CA ASP A 263 2.30 5.68 8.67
C ASP A 263 2.90 6.57 9.79
N LEU A 264 4.08 6.21 10.32
CA LEU A 264 4.70 6.83 11.49
C LEU A 264 4.94 8.35 11.37
N PRO A 265 5.36 8.90 10.22
CA PRO A 265 5.58 10.34 10.09
C PRO A 265 4.27 11.12 10.22
N ALA A 266 3.15 10.53 9.79
CA ALA A 266 1.84 11.12 10.02
C ALA A 266 1.55 11.21 11.53
N PHE A 267 2.05 10.29 12.35
CA PHE A 267 1.88 10.32 13.81
C PHE A 267 2.93 11.15 14.56
N GLY A 268 3.88 11.76 13.85
CA GLY A 268 4.92 12.60 14.43
C GLY A 268 6.24 11.87 14.74
N ILE A 269 6.42 10.65 14.23
CA ILE A 269 7.68 9.89 14.37
C ILE A 269 8.42 9.92 13.02
N PRO A 270 9.61 10.54 12.91
CA PRO A 270 10.37 10.56 11.67
C PRO A 270 10.71 9.16 11.16
N VAL A 271 10.76 9.02 9.84
CA VAL A 271 11.16 7.79 9.16
C VAL A 271 12.27 8.07 8.16
N ILE A 272 13.32 7.26 8.24
CA ILE A 272 14.30 7.03 7.18
C ILE A 272 13.75 5.88 6.32
N GLN A 273 13.41 6.18 5.07
CA GLN A 273 12.91 5.21 4.09
C GLN A 273 14.10 4.59 3.38
N ALA A 274 14.34 3.31 3.66
CA ALA A 274 15.45 2.52 3.14
C ALA A 274 15.02 1.49 2.08
N GLY A 275 13.74 1.11 2.04
CA GLY A 275 13.22 0.19 1.02
C GLY A 275 12.14 0.83 0.15
N PHE A 276 11.58 0.04 -0.76
CA PHE A 276 10.53 0.50 -1.66
C PHE A 276 9.27 0.98 -0.92
N SER A 277 8.72 2.11 -1.36
CA SER A 277 7.40 2.61 -0.99
C SER A 277 6.87 3.43 -2.16
N GLU A 278 5.60 3.23 -2.50
CA GLU A 278 4.93 3.95 -3.58
C GLU A 278 4.94 5.46 -3.33
N GLY A 279 4.92 5.87 -2.06
CA GLY A 279 4.92 7.26 -1.63
C GLY A 279 6.27 7.82 -1.22
N ALA A 280 7.36 7.05 -1.36
CA ALA A 280 8.69 7.41 -0.85
C ALA A 280 9.10 8.85 -1.22
N ARG A 281 8.81 9.26 -2.47
CA ARG A 281 9.19 10.57 -3.01
C ARG A 281 8.17 11.69 -2.77
N CYS A 282 7.09 11.46 -2.02
CA CYS A 282 6.09 12.50 -1.68
C CYS A 282 6.58 13.51 -0.60
N GLY A 283 7.82 13.36 -0.13
CA GLY A 283 8.42 14.23 0.90
C GLY A 283 7.90 13.98 2.32
N ALA A 284 7.36 12.78 2.59
CA ALA A 284 6.89 12.38 3.92
C ALA A 284 8.00 11.73 4.79
N THR A 285 9.07 11.27 4.16
CA THR A 285 10.16 10.49 4.77
C THR A 285 11.53 10.99 4.30
N HIS A 286 12.58 10.67 5.04
CA HIS A 286 13.97 10.91 4.65
C HIS A 286 14.45 9.74 3.79
N LEU A 287 14.82 9.98 2.53
CA LEU A 287 15.18 8.90 1.60
C LEU A 287 16.66 8.52 1.72
N ALA A 288 16.93 7.24 1.95
CA ALA A 288 18.26 6.67 1.81
C ALA A 288 18.40 5.98 0.45
N GLY A 289 19.01 6.66 -0.51
CA GLY A 289 19.24 6.10 -1.86
C GLY A 289 20.45 5.18 -1.95
N THR A 290 21.37 5.26 -0.98
CA THR A 290 22.62 4.49 -0.94
C THR A 290 22.98 4.09 0.49
N ALA A 291 23.89 3.13 0.65
CA ALA A 291 24.43 2.77 1.96
C ALA A 291 25.08 3.96 2.68
N SER A 292 25.77 4.83 1.93
CA SER A 292 26.38 6.05 2.48
C SER A 292 25.33 7.06 2.94
N ASP A 293 24.25 7.24 2.19
CA ASP A 293 23.13 8.10 2.61
C ASP A 293 22.46 7.56 3.86
N GLN A 294 22.26 6.24 3.93
CA GLN A 294 21.70 5.55 5.09
C GLN A 294 22.53 5.85 6.34
N VAL A 295 23.85 5.66 6.29
CA VAL A 295 24.75 5.95 7.43
C VAL A 295 24.65 7.42 7.84
N ARG A 296 24.76 8.35 6.89
CA ARG A 296 24.67 9.79 7.17
C ARG A 296 23.35 10.16 7.85
N LEU A 297 22.23 9.64 7.36
CA LEU A 297 20.91 9.91 7.93
C LEU A 297 20.75 9.30 9.33
N LEU A 298 21.35 8.12 9.59
CA LEU A 298 21.35 7.51 10.92
C LEU A 298 22.19 8.32 11.90
N GLU A 299 23.39 8.76 11.52
CA GLU A 299 24.24 9.63 12.34
C GLU A 299 23.51 10.92 12.72
N GLU A 300 22.90 11.58 11.73
CA GLU A 300 22.11 12.80 11.93
C GLU A 300 20.92 12.55 12.87
N ALA A 301 20.20 11.44 12.68
CA ALA A 301 19.06 11.06 13.50
C ALA A 301 19.46 10.81 14.95
N VAL A 302 20.53 10.04 15.20
CA VAL A 302 21.04 9.75 16.54
C VAL A 302 21.48 11.04 17.22
N ALA A 303 22.31 11.86 16.56
CA ALA A 303 22.84 13.09 17.14
C ALA A 303 21.75 14.13 17.46
N THR A 304 20.73 14.24 16.60
CA THR A 304 19.60 15.17 16.79
C THR A 304 18.71 14.71 17.94
N HIS A 305 18.32 13.43 17.96
CA HIS A 305 17.42 12.91 18.99
C HIS A 305 18.10 12.75 20.35
N ALA A 306 19.43 12.57 20.42
CA ALA A 306 20.18 12.62 21.67
C ALA A 306 20.08 13.99 22.37
N LYS A 307 19.83 15.08 21.62
CA LYS A 307 19.58 16.43 22.15
C LYS A 307 18.11 16.67 22.53
N GLY A 308 17.23 15.69 22.31
CA GLY A 308 15.78 15.84 22.49
C GLY A 308 15.08 16.57 21.34
N GLU A 309 15.76 16.77 20.21
CA GLU A 309 15.21 17.38 19.00
C GLU A 309 14.64 16.30 18.06
N THR A 310 14.03 16.71 16.94
CA THR A 310 13.53 15.78 15.91
C THR A 310 13.94 16.20 14.52
N ILE A 311 14.29 15.22 13.69
CA ILE A 311 14.52 15.42 12.25
C ILE A 311 13.21 15.54 11.44
N LEU A 312 12.04 15.42 12.08
CA LEU A 312 10.75 15.56 11.39
C LEU A 312 10.33 17.04 11.32
N GLY A 313 10.40 17.61 10.12
CA GLY A 313 9.90 18.97 9.88
C GLY A 313 8.36 19.07 9.87
N PRO A 314 7.79 20.27 10.11
CA PRO A 314 6.34 20.49 10.08
C PRO A 314 5.73 20.21 8.70
N GLU A 315 6.40 20.62 7.62
CA GLU A 315 5.96 20.34 6.24
C GLU A 315 5.95 18.83 5.97
N GLN A 316 7.01 18.12 6.36
CA GLN A 316 7.11 16.67 6.19
C GLN A 316 5.99 15.93 6.92
N ARG A 317 5.62 16.38 8.13
CA ARG A 317 4.46 15.84 8.86
C ARG A 317 3.14 16.10 8.12
N GLU A 318 2.93 17.29 7.57
CA GLU A 318 1.74 17.61 6.78
C GLU A 318 1.67 16.73 5.52
N ARG A 319 2.79 16.60 4.79
CA ARG A 319 2.94 15.69 3.65
C ARG A 319 2.62 14.25 4.02
N ALA A 320 3.08 13.78 5.17
CA ALA A 320 2.78 12.45 5.66
C ALA A 320 1.29 12.26 5.98
N ARG A 321 0.62 13.25 6.58
CA ARG A 321 -0.84 13.22 6.81
C ARG A 321 -1.60 13.14 5.50
N LEU A 322 -1.21 13.94 4.51
CA LEU A 322 -1.82 13.95 3.18
C LEU A 322 -1.56 12.65 2.41
N TRP A 323 -0.35 12.09 2.49
CA TRP A 323 -0.03 10.81 1.87
C TRP A 323 -0.82 9.66 2.51
N LEU A 324 -0.92 9.64 3.84
CA LEU A 324 -1.74 8.66 4.55
C LEU A 324 -3.23 8.80 4.16
N TRP A 325 -3.74 10.03 4.05
CA TRP A 325 -5.08 10.28 3.53
C TRP A 325 -5.24 9.82 2.09
N MET A 326 -4.26 10.08 1.23
CA MET A 326 -4.28 9.66 -0.15
C MET A 326 -4.39 8.14 -0.21
N ARG A 327 -3.51 7.38 0.44
CA ARG A 327 -3.61 5.91 0.45
C ARG A 327 -4.94 5.41 1.01
N ARG A 328 -5.39 5.90 2.16
CA ARG A 328 -6.56 5.36 2.89
C ARG A 328 -7.91 5.87 2.39
N CYS A 329 -7.95 6.91 1.54
CA CYS A 329 -9.19 7.56 1.09
C CYS A 329 -9.12 8.07 -0.34
N GLY A 330 -8.04 8.75 -0.73
CA GLY A 330 -7.91 9.39 -2.05
C GLY A 330 -7.66 8.42 -3.21
N ALA A 331 -6.91 7.35 -2.94
CA ALA A 331 -6.56 6.25 -3.83
C ALA A 331 -7.28 4.93 -3.49
N ASP A 332 -8.21 5.02 -2.54
CA ASP A 332 -9.06 3.93 -2.10
C ASP A 332 -10.41 4.09 -2.82
N VAL A 333 -10.64 3.28 -3.86
CA VAL A 333 -11.90 3.31 -4.63
C VAL A 333 -12.93 2.40 -3.96
N PRO A 334 -14.03 2.95 -3.44
CA PRO A 334 -15.09 2.15 -2.83
C PRO A 334 -15.89 1.47 -3.94
N THR A 335 -15.88 0.15 -3.99
CA THR A 335 -16.74 -0.62 -4.89
C THR A 335 -17.70 -1.48 -4.07
N GLN A 336 -18.96 -1.55 -4.50
CA GLN A 336 -19.92 -2.44 -3.84
C GLN A 336 -19.74 -3.89 -4.30
N LEU A 337 -18.98 -4.11 -5.39
CA LEU A 337 -18.73 -5.44 -5.94
C LEU A 337 -17.80 -6.27 -5.06
N LEU A 338 -16.78 -5.65 -4.45
CA LEU A 338 -15.78 -6.35 -3.65
C LEU A 338 -16.11 -6.30 -2.15
N PRO A 339 -16.27 -7.46 -1.48
CA PRO A 339 -16.31 -7.49 -0.03
C PRO A 339 -14.97 -7.10 0.60
N HIS A 340 -15.02 -6.67 1.86
CA HIS A 340 -13.81 -6.49 2.68
C HIS A 340 -13.15 -7.85 2.96
N SER A 341 -11.82 -7.93 3.00
CA SER A 341 -11.10 -9.18 3.34
C SER A 341 -11.44 -9.76 4.72
N ALA A 342 -12.02 -8.95 5.61
CA ALA A 342 -12.36 -9.32 6.98
C ALA A 342 -13.49 -10.35 7.05
N HIS A 343 -14.23 -10.55 5.95
CA HIS A 343 -15.18 -11.65 5.82
C HIS A 343 -14.50 -13.03 5.81
N GLY A 344 -13.17 -13.09 5.61
CA GLY A 344 -12.40 -14.32 5.76
C GLY A 344 -12.96 -15.46 4.89
N PRO A 345 -13.26 -16.63 5.46
CA PRO A 345 -13.83 -17.77 4.72
C PRO A 345 -15.20 -17.49 4.07
N ASP A 346 -15.97 -16.52 4.57
CA ASP A 346 -17.31 -16.19 4.06
C ASP A 346 -17.27 -15.27 2.83
N TYR A 347 -16.07 -14.85 2.42
CA TYR A 347 -15.86 -13.96 1.28
C TYR A 347 -16.54 -14.41 -0.03
N PRO A 348 -16.48 -15.69 -0.46
CA PRO A 348 -17.14 -16.12 -1.69
C PRO A 348 -18.65 -15.94 -1.64
N ARG A 349 -19.28 -16.22 -0.48
CA ARG A 349 -20.71 -16.05 -0.28
C ARG A 349 -21.11 -14.58 -0.37
N VAL A 350 -20.39 -13.69 0.32
CA VAL A 350 -20.67 -12.24 0.30
C VAL A 350 -20.46 -11.66 -1.10
N LEU A 351 -19.40 -12.07 -1.80
CA LEU A 351 -19.16 -11.67 -3.19
C LEU A 351 -20.32 -12.11 -4.10
N ALA A 352 -20.78 -13.36 -3.97
CA ALA A 352 -21.93 -13.86 -4.73
C ALA A 352 -23.24 -13.12 -4.39
N VAL A 353 -23.37 -12.53 -3.20
CA VAL A 353 -24.50 -11.66 -2.87
C VAL A 353 -24.34 -10.31 -3.57
N ASN A 354 -23.16 -9.67 -3.47
CA ASN A 354 -22.90 -8.38 -4.08
C ASN A 354 -23.16 -8.41 -5.60
N LEU A 355 -22.63 -9.43 -6.29
CA LEU A 355 -22.84 -9.60 -7.74
C LEU A 355 -24.30 -9.85 -8.15
N ARG A 356 -25.23 -10.15 -7.23
CA ARG A 356 -26.66 -10.27 -7.55
C ARG A 356 -27.43 -8.96 -7.48
N TYR A 357 -26.94 -8.01 -6.70
CA TYR A 357 -27.70 -6.84 -6.28
C TYR A 357 -27.06 -5.51 -6.67
N VAL A 358 -25.77 -5.51 -6.98
CA VAL A 358 -25.06 -4.30 -7.44
C VAL A 358 -25.15 -4.24 -8.95
N GLU A 359 -25.58 -3.11 -9.51
CA GLU A 359 -25.57 -2.89 -10.95
C GLU A 359 -24.16 -2.54 -11.43
N ARG A 360 -23.75 -3.11 -12.57
CA ARG A 360 -22.41 -2.92 -13.15
C ARG A 360 -22.14 -1.49 -13.56
N ASP A 361 -23.10 -0.84 -14.22
CA ASP A 361 -22.89 0.44 -14.90
C ASP A 361 -22.80 1.63 -13.92
N GLY A 362 -23.18 1.41 -12.66
CA GLY A 362 -23.10 2.41 -11.59
C GLY A 362 -21.88 2.27 -10.66
N ASP A 363 -21.07 1.22 -10.80
CA ASP A 363 -19.95 1.01 -9.87
C ASP A 363 -18.78 1.96 -10.17
N PRO A 364 -18.31 2.75 -9.19
CA PRO A 364 -17.29 3.77 -9.40
C PRO A 364 -15.94 3.20 -9.83
N LEU A 365 -15.69 1.90 -9.62
CA LEU A 365 -14.48 1.22 -10.06
C LEU A 365 -14.22 1.42 -11.56
N PHE A 366 -15.23 1.16 -12.40
CA PHE A 366 -15.05 1.20 -13.85
C PHE A 366 -14.69 2.61 -14.31
N SER A 367 -15.35 3.64 -13.77
CA SER A 367 -15.03 5.04 -14.06
C SER A 367 -13.63 5.44 -13.58
N ALA A 368 -13.18 4.90 -12.44
CA ALA A 368 -11.86 5.17 -11.89
C ALA A 368 -10.76 4.51 -12.73
N VAL A 369 -10.95 3.25 -13.15
CA VAL A 369 -10.00 2.53 -14.03
C VAL A 369 -9.94 3.20 -15.39
N HIS A 370 -11.07 3.58 -15.97
CA HIS A 370 -11.11 4.30 -17.24
C HIS A 370 -10.34 5.61 -17.16
N ARG A 371 -10.58 6.41 -16.12
CA ARG A 371 -9.87 7.67 -15.90
C ARG A 371 -8.37 7.45 -15.73
N MET A 372 -7.98 6.47 -14.91
CA MET A 372 -6.57 6.11 -14.70
C MET A 372 -5.90 5.74 -16.01
N TRP A 373 -6.57 4.94 -16.84
CA TRP A 373 -6.08 4.48 -18.13
C TRP A 373 -5.95 5.62 -19.16
N GLU A 374 -7.02 6.36 -19.42
CA GLU A 374 -7.05 7.44 -20.41
C GLU A 374 -6.04 8.55 -20.09
N ARG A 375 -5.92 8.89 -18.81
CA ARG A 375 -5.09 10.00 -18.35
C ARG A 375 -3.71 9.57 -17.91
N ARG A 376 -3.41 8.27 -17.98
CA ARG A 376 -2.16 7.65 -17.55
C ARG A 376 -1.79 8.04 -16.11
N GLU A 377 -2.78 8.02 -15.21
CA GLU A 377 -2.57 8.35 -13.80
C GLU A 377 -1.82 7.20 -13.10
N PRO A 378 -0.81 7.47 -12.26
CA PRO A 378 0.06 6.43 -11.70
C PRO A 378 -0.58 5.62 -10.57
N LEU A 379 -1.80 5.99 -10.18
CA LEU A 379 -2.57 5.31 -9.14
C LEU A 379 -4.05 5.46 -9.42
N LEU A 380 -4.80 4.44 -9.02
CA LEU A 380 -6.25 4.44 -9.05
C LEU A 380 -6.75 5.45 -8.02
N THR A 381 -7.56 6.42 -8.44
CA THR A 381 -8.06 7.47 -7.57
C THR A 381 -9.57 7.35 -7.35
N ARG A 382 -10.03 7.74 -6.16
CA ARG A 382 -11.46 7.88 -5.85
C ARG A 382 -12.04 9.17 -6.41
N PHE A 383 -11.27 10.25 -6.29
CA PHE A 383 -11.67 11.58 -6.72
C PHE A 383 -11.04 11.92 -8.05
N ASP A 384 -11.74 12.72 -8.86
CA ASP A 384 -11.13 13.34 -10.03
C ASP A 384 -10.34 14.58 -9.59
N PHE A 385 -9.04 14.38 -9.34
CA PHE A 385 -8.14 15.43 -8.88
C PHE A 385 -7.84 16.51 -9.93
N ARG A 386 -8.15 16.26 -11.22
CA ARG A 386 -8.04 17.29 -12.28
C ARG A 386 -9.23 18.24 -12.29
N HIS A 387 -10.27 17.95 -11.51
CA HIS A 387 -11.47 18.79 -11.35
C HIS A 387 -11.68 19.18 -9.87
N PRO A 388 -10.89 20.15 -9.34
CA PRO A 388 -10.81 20.46 -7.91
C PRO A 388 -12.14 20.86 -7.26
N ALA A 389 -13.06 21.42 -8.05
CA ALA A 389 -14.40 21.76 -7.59
C ALA A 389 -15.15 20.52 -7.04
N GLY A 390 -14.95 19.35 -7.64
CA GLY A 390 -15.53 18.08 -7.17
C GLY A 390 -14.88 17.57 -5.88
N LEU A 391 -13.61 17.90 -5.62
CA LEU A 391 -12.94 17.52 -4.38
C LEU A 391 -13.56 18.27 -3.18
N SER A 392 -13.78 19.57 -3.31
CA SER A 392 -14.35 20.42 -2.25
C SER A 392 -15.79 20.00 -1.89
N THR A 393 -16.63 19.73 -2.89
CA THR A 393 -18.02 19.29 -2.67
C THR A 393 -18.10 17.91 -2.02
N THR A 394 -17.16 17.01 -2.34
CA THR A 394 -17.18 15.64 -1.82
C THR A 394 -16.54 15.51 -0.43
N LEU A 395 -15.54 16.33 -0.11
CA LEU A 395 -14.85 16.29 1.19
C LEU A 395 -15.53 17.11 2.28
N THR A 396 -16.36 18.08 1.90
CA THR A 396 -17.18 18.83 2.84
C THR A 396 -18.42 17.99 3.14
N PRO A 397 -18.55 17.33 4.30
CA PRO A 397 -19.86 16.82 4.68
C PRO A 397 -20.80 18.02 4.69
N ALA A 398 -21.87 17.96 3.90
CA ALA A 398 -22.95 18.93 4.02
C ALA A 398 -23.23 19.05 5.51
N ARG A 399 -23.00 20.24 6.09
CA ARG A 399 -23.28 20.49 7.49
C ARG A 399 -24.74 20.08 7.66
N SER A 400 -24.97 18.95 8.31
CA SER A 400 -26.31 18.58 8.74
C SER A 400 -26.68 19.65 9.74
N ILE A 401 -27.40 20.66 9.27
CA ILE A 401 -28.11 21.61 10.11
C ILE A 401 -29.26 20.79 10.72
N ARG A 402 -28.98 20.10 11.81
CA ARG A 402 -29.98 19.52 12.71
C ARG A 402 -29.56 19.81 14.13
#